data_AF-A0AB73BAX8-F1
#
_entry.id   AF-A0AB73BAX8-F1
#
_cell.length_a   1.000
_cell.length_b   1.000
_cell.length_c   1.000
_cell.angle_alpha   90.00
_cell.angle_beta   90.00
_cell.angle_gamma   90.00
#
_symmetry.space_group_name_H-M   'P 1'
#
loop_
_entity.id
_entity.type
_entity.pdbx_description
1 polymer ?
#
loop_
_entity_poly.entity_id
_entity_poly.type
_entity_poly.pdbx_seq_one_letter_code
_entity_poly.pdbx_strand_id
1 'polypeptide(L)'
;MTMSVFEFRARTREGASALVQAVKRSPELLSPHAQVAPLGVAVLAAAGAQVAKLRQPSRPSRAAIAAVAGSYAIYSVLLWRRGARNDARGWALRGGVWAAGSALAAARAKVESREAAADKAAVMIGGAATAVTSALAGDKKLRTRTSAGASHGANLLLASESLTYLRTLLEATPQAKAVAYAALGAQVLGQFLLVDALFHTPRR
;
A
#
# COMPACT_ATOMS: atom_id res chain seq x y z
N MET A 1 -18.34 13.68 -12.00
CA MET A 1 -18.54 12.22 -12.11
C MET A 1 -17.97 11.57 -10.85
N THR A 2 -18.85 11.38 -9.87
CA THR A 2 -18.60 10.73 -8.58
C THR A 2 -18.79 9.23 -8.75
N MET A 3 -17.77 8.43 -8.43
CA MET A 3 -17.76 6.98 -8.63
C MET A 3 -18.53 6.29 -7.50
N SER A 4 -19.41 5.35 -7.84
CA SER A 4 -20.30 4.70 -6.84
C SER A 4 -19.58 3.65 -6.00
N VAL A 5 -20.11 3.33 -4.80
CA VAL A 5 -19.58 2.27 -3.90
C VAL A 5 -19.58 0.89 -4.59
N PHE A 6 -20.50 0.66 -5.53
CA PHE A 6 -20.54 -0.56 -6.33
C PHE A 6 -19.42 -0.63 -7.37
N GLU A 7 -19.13 0.47 -8.07
CA GLU A 7 -17.96 0.57 -8.97
C GLU A 7 -16.64 0.45 -8.21
N PHE A 8 -16.58 1.02 -7.00
CA PHE A 8 -15.44 0.87 -6.10
C PHE A 8 -15.20 -0.60 -5.79
N ARG A 9 -16.25 -1.37 -5.42
CA ARG A 9 -16.15 -2.81 -5.11
C ARG A 9 -15.77 -3.64 -6.33
N ALA A 10 -16.24 -3.27 -7.52
CA ALA A 10 -15.89 -3.93 -8.77
C ALA A 10 -14.40 -3.71 -9.10
N ARG A 11 -13.91 -2.47 -9.01
CA ARG A 11 -12.50 -2.15 -9.29
C ARG A 11 -11.54 -2.69 -8.23
N THR A 12 -11.95 -2.79 -6.97
CA THR A 12 -11.16 -3.51 -5.94
C THR A 12 -11.13 -5.01 -6.21
N ARG A 13 -12.22 -5.61 -6.70
CA ARG A 13 -12.21 -7.02 -7.13
C ARG A 13 -11.32 -7.23 -8.36
N GLU A 14 -11.34 -6.34 -9.34
CA GLU A 14 -10.44 -6.39 -10.50
C GLU A 14 -8.98 -6.27 -10.06
N GLY A 15 -8.64 -5.28 -9.24
CA GLY A 15 -7.29 -5.12 -8.68
C GLY A 15 -6.84 -6.34 -7.87
N ALA A 16 -7.72 -6.88 -7.03
CA ALA A 16 -7.46 -8.12 -6.29
C ALA A 16 -7.29 -9.33 -7.22
N SER A 17 -8.05 -9.41 -8.31
CA SER A 17 -7.94 -10.51 -9.27
C SER A 17 -6.67 -10.44 -10.12
N ALA A 18 -6.27 -9.24 -10.56
CA ALA A 18 -5.02 -8.99 -11.27
C ALA A 18 -3.82 -9.34 -10.37
N LEU A 19 -3.93 -9.03 -9.08
CA LEU A 19 -2.95 -9.41 -8.07
C LEU A 19 -2.85 -10.93 -7.90
N VAL A 20 -4.01 -11.61 -7.78
CA VAL A 20 -4.08 -13.07 -7.69
C VAL A 20 -3.46 -13.73 -8.93
N GLN A 21 -3.69 -13.17 -10.12
CA GLN A 21 -3.10 -13.67 -11.36
C GLN A 21 -1.59 -13.44 -11.43
N ALA A 22 -1.10 -12.28 -10.98
CA ALA A 22 0.34 -12.00 -10.89
C ALA A 22 1.05 -12.97 -9.93
N VAL A 23 0.42 -13.29 -8.81
CA VAL A 23 0.96 -14.26 -7.82
C VAL A 23 0.92 -15.69 -8.35
N LYS A 24 -0.15 -16.08 -9.07
CA LYS A 24 -0.24 -17.39 -9.73
C LYS A 24 0.86 -17.60 -10.78
N ARG A 25 1.30 -16.54 -11.45
CA ARG A 25 2.37 -16.60 -12.46
C ARG A 25 3.77 -16.74 -11.86
N SER A 26 3.93 -16.59 -10.54
CA SER A 26 5.23 -16.66 -9.86
C SER A 26 5.23 -17.70 -8.73
N PRO A 27 5.18 -19.00 -9.07
CA PRO A 27 5.06 -20.10 -8.10
C PRO A 27 6.30 -20.32 -7.22
N GLU A 28 7.43 -19.67 -7.52
CA GLU A 28 8.64 -19.78 -6.68
C GLU A 28 8.59 -18.93 -5.40
N LEU A 29 7.65 -17.99 -5.30
CA LEU A 29 7.35 -17.23 -4.07
C LEU A 29 6.68 -18.08 -2.96
N LEU A 30 6.55 -19.40 -3.15
CA LEU A 30 5.62 -20.25 -2.41
C LEU A 30 6.23 -21.09 -1.28
N SER A 31 7.55 -21.17 -1.09
CA SER A 31 8.14 -21.95 0.02
C SER A 31 8.40 -21.09 1.27
N PRO A 32 8.29 -21.62 2.51
CA PRO A 32 8.43 -20.84 3.75
C PRO A 32 9.81 -20.17 3.90
N HIS A 33 10.88 -20.85 3.48
CA HIS A 33 12.23 -20.30 3.45
C HIS A 33 12.51 -19.44 2.21
N ALA A 34 11.82 -19.72 1.09
CA ALA A 34 11.89 -18.88 -0.11
C ALA A 34 11.01 -17.62 -0.04
N GLN A 35 10.30 -17.34 1.06
CA GLN A 35 9.52 -16.10 1.21
C GLN A 35 10.36 -14.94 1.78
N VAL A 36 11.39 -15.24 2.57
CA VAL A 36 12.19 -14.21 3.27
C VAL A 36 13.09 -13.43 2.29
N ALA A 37 13.75 -14.12 1.35
CA ALA A 37 14.63 -13.47 0.38
C ALA A 37 13.86 -12.60 -0.64
N PRO A 38 12.77 -13.06 -1.27
CA PRO A 38 11.98 -12.24 -2.19
C PRO A 38 11.21 -11.12 -1.49
N LEU A 39 10.72 -11.34 -0.26
CA LEU A 39 10.13 -10.25 0.52
C LEU A 39 11.18 -9.20 0.89
N GLY A 40 12.37 -9.62 1.34
CA GLY A 40 13.47 -8.71 1.64
C GLY A 40 13.88 -7.88 0.41
N VAL A 41 14.04 -8.52 -0.75
CA VAL A 41 14.34 -7.85 -2.02
C VAL A 41 13.20 -6.91 -2.43
N ALA A 42 11.94 -7.35 -2.33
CA ALA A 42 10.80 -6.51 -2.67
C ALA A 42 10.62 -5.31 -1.73
N VAL A 43 10.88 -5.48 -0.43
CA VAL A 43 10.85 -4.40 0.56
C VAL A 43 11.99 -3.41 0.33
N LEU A 44 13.20 -3.89 0.01
CA LEU A 44 14.35 -3.04 -0.32
C LEU A 44 14.13 -2.29 -1.65
N ALA A 45 13.61 -2.96 -2.68
CA ALA A 45 13.26 -2.34 -3.95
C ALA A 45 12.13 -1.30 -3.76
N ALA A 46 11.13 -1.60 -2.94
CA ALA A 46 10.08 -0.65 -2.58
C ALA A 46 10.63 0.52 -1.75
N ALA A 47 11.57 0.30 -0.82
CA ALA A 47 12.22 1.37 -0.08
C ALA A 47 13.00 2.30 -1.01
N GLY A 48 13.78 1.76 -1.95
CA GLY A 48 14.46 2.53 -2.98
C GLY A 48 13.49 3.31 -3.89
N ALA A 49 12.39 2.67 -4.28
CA ALA A 49 11.32 3.30 -5.05
C ALA A 49 10.61 4.43 -4.27
N GLN A 50 10.39 4.27 -2.96
CA GLN A 50 9.83 5.32 -2.10
C GLN A 50 10.79 6.49 -1.95
N VAL A 51 12.10 6.23 -1.80
CA VAL A 51 13.12 7.29 -1.79
C VAL A 51 13.13 8.04 -3.14
N ALA A 52 12.99 7.32 -4.26
CA ALA A 52 12.86 7.94 -5.57
C ALA A 52 11.59 8.80 -5.69
N LYS A 53 10.43 8.32 -5.22
CA LYS A 53 9.18 9.09 -5.13
C LYS A 53 9.34 10.33 -4.24
N LEU A 54 10.10 10.25 -3.16
CA LEU A 54 10.38 11.41 -2.29
C LEU A 54 11.38 12.41 -2.91
N ARG A 55 12.26 11.99 -3.82
CA ARG A 55 13.19 12.89 -4.52
C ARG A 55 12.53 13.58 -5.72
N GLN A 56 11.65 12.89 -6.43
CA GLN A 56 10.89 13.42 -7.58
C GLN A 56 9.39 13.17 -7.41
N PRO A 57 8.72 13.89 -6.50
CA PRO A 57 7.31 13.65 -6.16
C PRO A 57 6.35 13.91 -7.32
N SER A 58 6.67 14.81 -8.25
CA SER A 58 5.82 15.18 -9.38
C SER A 58 5.90 14.21 -10.57
N ARG A 59 6.86 13.27 -10.55
CA ARG A 59 7.10 12.30 -11.64
C ARG A 59 7.49 10.92 -11.11
N PRO A 60 6.60 10.22 -10.40
CA PRO A 60 6.88 8.87 -9.95
C PRO A 60 7.06 7.94 -11.16
N SER A 61 8.18 7.20 -11.22
CA SER A 61 8.42 6.25 -12.29
C SER A 61 7.44 5.06 -12.19
N ARG A 62 6.98 4.54 -13.34
CA ARG A 62 6.07 3.37 -13.37
C ARG A 62 6.66 2.16 -12.65
N ALA A 63 7.98 1.96 -12.78
CA ALA A 63 8.72 0.91 -12.07
C ALA A 63 8.69 1.12 -10.56
N ALA A 64 8.83 2.36 -10.07
CA ALA A 64 8.73 2.66 -8.65
C ALA A 64 7.31 2.39 -8.12
N ILE A 65 6.27 2.78 -8.86
CA ILE A 65 4.87 2.49 -8.51
C ILE A 65 4.65 0.97 -8.44
N ALA A 66 5.14 0.23 -9.44
CA ALA A 66 5.02 -1.23 -9.50
C ALA A 66 5.78 -1.93 -8.36
N ALA A 67 7.00 -1.49 -8.03
CA ALA A 67 7.79 -2.04 -6.93
C ALA A 67 7.11 -1.84 -5.58
N VAL A 68 6.60 -0.62 -5.32
CA VAL A 68 5.86 -0.29 -4.11
C VAL A 68 4.57 -1.12 -4.00
N ALA A 69 3.76 -1.14 -5.06
CA ALA A 69 2.54 -1.94 -5.09
C ALA A 69 2.81 -3.44 -4.94
N GLY A 70 3.88 -3.95 -5.56
CA GLY A 70 4.35 -5.33 -5.42
C GLY A 70 4.71 -5.69 -3.99
N SER A 71 5.40 -4.80 -3.26
CA SER A 71 5.71 -5.05 -1.84
C SER A 71 4.45 -5.19 -0.97
N TYR A 72 3.46 -4.31 -1.16
CA TYR A 72 2.18 -4.37 -0.46
C TYR A 72 1.36 -5.60 -0.86
N ALA A 73 1.44 -6.01 -2.13
CA ALA A 73 0.81 -7.22 -2.60
C ALA A 73 1.31 -8.48 -1.88
N ILE A 74 2.63 -8.59 -1.71
CA ILE A 74 3.23 -9.73 -1.00
C ILE A 74 2.69 -9.78 0.42
N TYR A 75 2.65 -8.64 1.13
CA TYR A 75 2.04 -8.59 2.46
C TYR A 75 0.57 -9.02 2.47
N SER A 76 -0.22 -8.54 1.52
CA SER A 76 -1.62 -8.93 1.38
C SER A 76 -1.79 -10.44 1.21
N VAL A 77 -0.94 -11.08 0.40
CA VAL A 77 -0.93 -12.54 0.20
C VAL A 77 -0.57 -13.27 1.50
N LEU A 78 0.47 -12.81 2.21
CA LEU A 78 0.91 -13.41 3.47
C LEU A 78 -0.19 -13.34 4.54
N LEU A 79 -0.83 -12.17 4.67
CA LEU A 79 -1.96 -11.96 5.59
C LEU A 79 -3.16 -12.84 5.21
N TRP A 80 -3.48 -12.92 3.92
CA TRP A 80 -4.56 -13.77 3.43
C TRP A 80 -4.32 -15.26 3.69
N ARG A 81 -3.07 -15.74 3.53
CA ARG A 81 -2.69 -17.12 3.86
C ARG A 81 -2.81 -17.44 5.34
N ARG A 82 -2.59 -16.45 6.20
CA ARG A 82 -2.84 -16.55 7.64
C ARG A 82 -4.33 -16.49 8.02
N GLY A 83 -5.22 -16.47 7.03
CA GLY A 83 -6.66 -16.50 7.24
C GLY A 83 -7.32 -15.12 7.37
N ALA A 84 -6.62 -14.02 7.05
CA ALA A 84 -7.23 -12.69 7.03
C ALA A 84 -8.34 -12.60 5.98
N ARG A 85 -9.52 -12.18 6.39
CA ARG A 85 -10.68 -11.91 5.54
C ARG A 85 -11.28 -10.52 5.81
N ASN A 86 -11.08 -9.98 7.01
CA ASN A 86 -11.58 -8.69 7.52
C ASN A 86 -13.11 -8.49 7.38
N ASP A 87 -13.68 -7.58 8.16
CA ASP A 87 -15.11 -7.29 8.12
C ASP A 87 -15.46 -6.16 7.14
N ALA A 88 -16.74 -6.05 6.80
CA ALA A 88 -17.23 -5.05 5.83
C ALA A 88 -16.89 -3.60 6.27
N ARG A 89 -16.86 -3.32 7.57
CA ARG A 89 -16.50 -2.00 8.11
C ARG A 89 -15.02 -1.68 7.89
N GLY A 90 -14.14 -2.64 8.13
CA GLY A 90 -12.71 -2.48 7.94
C GLY A 90 -12.32 -2.28 6.47
N TRP A 91 -13.04 -2.93 5.55
CA TRP A 91 -12.95 -2.68 4.11
C TRP A 91 -13.52 -1.32 3.72
N ALA A 92 -14.67 -0.93 4.24
CA ALA A 92 -15.33 0.34 3.92
C ALA A 92 -14.46 1.55 4.31
N LEU A 93 -13.85 1.54 5.50
CA LEU A 93 -13.03 2.66 5.98
C LEU A 93 -11.81 2.90 5.07
N ARG A 94 -11.05 1.84 4.76
CA ARG A 94 -9.81 1.92 3.97
C ARG A 94 -10.10 2.09 2.48
N GLY A 95 -11.18 1.48 2.03
CA GLY A 95 -11.73 1.74 0.71
C GLY A 95 -12.14 3.19 0.52
N GLY A 96 -12.76 3.80 1.53
CA GLY A 96 -13.10 5.22 1.54
C GLY A 96 -11.89 6.12 1.40
N VAL A 97 -10.81 5.86 2.16
CA VAL A 97 -9.54 6.60 2.05
C VAL A 97 -8.96 6.52 0.64
N TRP A 98 -8.91 5.33 0.05
CA TRP A 98 -8.46 5.16 -1.33
C TRP A 98 -9.36 5.87 -2.34
N ALA A 99 -10.68 5.75 -2.18
CA ALA A 99 -11.64 6.35 -3.10
C ALA A 99 -11.54 7.88 -3.09
N ALA A 100 -11.36 8.48 -1.90
CA ALA A 100 -11.14 9.91 -1.75
C ALA A 100 -9.85 10.36 -2.45
N GLY A 101 -8.73 9.67 -2.21
CA GLY A 101 -7.46 9.97 -2.89
C GLY A 101 -7.55 9.82 -4.40
N SER A 102 -8.22 8.77 -4.88
CA SER A 102 -8.43 8.49 -6.30
C SER A 102 -9.29 9.55 -6.99
N ALA A 103 -10.37 9.98 -6.33
CA ALA A 103 -11.23 11.05 -6.82
C ALA A 103 -10.47 12.39 -6.92
N LEU A 104 -9.65 12.70 -5.90
CA LEU A 104 -8.83 13.90 -5.89
C LEU A 104 -7.77 13.87 -7.00
N ALA A 105 -7.08 12.74 -7.20
CA ALA A 105 -6.10 12.59 -8.28
C ALA A 105 -6.76 12.66 -9.68
N ALA A 106 -7.98 12.12 -9.82
CA ALA A 106 -8.74 12.22 -11.05
C ALA A 106 -9.22 13.64 -11.33
N ALA A 107 -9.55 14.43 -10.31
CA ALA A 107 -9.89 15.84 -10.47
C ALA A 107 -8.67 16.65 -10.94
N ARG A 108 -7.49 16.42 -10.34
CA ARG A 108 -6.23 17.08 -10.75
C ARG A 108 -5.83 16.76 -12.19
N ALA A 109 -5.98 15.49 -12.61
CA ALA A 109 -5.67 15.06 -13.97
C ALA A 109 -6.55 15.67 -15.08
N LYS A 110 -7.67 16.32 -14.72
CA LYS A 110 -8.48 17.09 -15.66
C LYS A 110 -7.97 18.52 -15.85
N VAL A 111 -7.20 19.03 -14.89
CA VAL A 111 -6.70 20.40 -14.85
C VAL A 111 -5.27 20.48 -15.38
N GLU A 112 -4.45 19.45 -15.17
CA GLU A 112 -3.03 19.42 -15.56
C GLU A 112 -2.73 18.29 -16.57
N SER A 113 -2.04 18.61 -17.68
CA SER A 113 -2.14 17.85 -18.94
C SER A 113 -1.21 16.63 -19.13
N ARG A 114 -0.21 16.35 -18.26
CA ARG A 114 0.59 15.10 -18.34
C ARG A 114 1.13 14.54 -17.03
N GLU A 115 1.53 15.38 -16.07
CA GLU A 115 2.12 14.92 -14.79
C GLU A 115 1.07 14.28 -13.87
N ALA A 116 -0.13 14.84 -13.83
CA ALA A 116 -1.24 14.33 -13.02
C ALA A 116 -1.72 12.92 -13.43
N ALA A 117 -1.38 12.43 -14.63
CA ALA A 117 -1.67 11.05 -15.04
C ALA A 117 -0.78 10.03 -14.32
N ALA A 118 0.48 10.37 -14.01
CA ALA A 118 1.39 9.52 -13.25
C ALA A 118 0.98 9.44 -11.78
N ASP A 119 0.56 10.58 -11.21
CA ASP A 119 0.01 10.65 -9.84
C ASP A 119 -1.27 9.85 -9.70
N LYS A 120 -2.16 9.93 -10.69
CA LYS A 120 -3.37 9.12 -10.76
C LYS A 120 -3.04 7.62 -10.76
N ALA A 121 -2.07 7.17 -11.55
CA ALA A 121 -1.68 5.77 -11.57
C ALA A 121 -1.07 5.32 -10.23
N ALA A 122 -0.24 6.16 -9.60
CA ALA A 122 0.37 5.89 -8.30
C ALA A 122 -0.69 5.72 -7.20
N VAL A 123 -1.65 6.65 -7.11
CA VAL A 123 -2.74 6.60 -6.12
C VAL A 123 -3.67 5.41 -6.37
N MET A 124 -4.03 5.16 -7.64
CA MET A 124 -4.92 4.05 -7.98
C MET A 124 -4.29 2.70 -7.66
N ILE A 125 -3.02 2.49 -8.01
CA ILE A 125 -2.36 1.17 -7.89
C ILE A 125 -1.73 1.02 -6.50
N GLY A 126 -0.87 1.95 -6.11
CA GLY A 126 -0.17 1.92 -4.81
C GLY A 126 -1.12 2.12 -3.64
N GLY A 127 -2.05 3.07 -3.75
CA GLY A 127 -3.08 3.30 -2.74
C GLY A 127 -4.07 2.14 -2.60
N ALA A 128 -4.42 1.44 -3.69
CA ALA A 128 -5.28 0.26 -3.60
C ALA A 128 -4.55 -0.88 -2.88
N ALA A 129 -3.29 -1.13 -3.25
CA ALA A 129 -2.48 -2.19 -2.66
C ALA A 129 -2.27 -1.96 -1.14
N THR A 130 -2.01 -0.72 -0.71
CA THR A 130 -1.93 -0.39 0.73
C THR A 130 -3.27 -0.49 1.43
N ALA A 131 -4.37 -0.04 0.81
CA ALA A 131 -5.70 -0.14 1.41
C ALA A 131 -6.11 -1.61 1.61
N VAL A 132 -5.82 -2.49 0.65
CA VAL A 132 -6.02 -3.95 0.74
C VAL A 132 -5.16 -4.54 1.85
N THR A 133 -3.87 -4.20 1.89
CA THR A 133 -2.94 -4.68 2.93
C THR A 133 -3.44 -4.26 4.31
N SER A 134 -3.83 -2.99 4.44
CA SER A 134 -4.36 -2.40 5.66
C SER A 134 -5.66 -3.05 6.11
N ALA A 135 -6.55 -3.38 5.17
CA ALA A 135 -7.80 -4.06 5.47
C ALA A 135 -7.52 -5.48 5.97
N LEU A 136 -6.72 -6.26 5.26
CA LEU A 136 -6.38 -7.63 5.66
C LEU A 136 -5.67 -7.67 7.03
N ALA A 137 -4.73 -6.77 7.26
CA ALA A 137 -4.03 -6.67 8.55
C ALA A 137 -4.94 -6.25 9.71
N GLY A 138 -6.07 -5.59 9.41
CA GLY A 138 -7.07 -5.18 10.39
C GLY A 138 -8.01 -6.29 10.87
N ASP A 139 -7.89 -7.52 10.36
CA ASP A 139 -8.74 -8.64 10.75
C ASP A 139 -8.54 -9.01 12.23
N LYS A 140 -9.65 -9.17 12.97
CA LYS A 140 -9.66 -9.64 14.36
C LYS A 140 -9.04 -11.04 14.51
N LYS A 141 -9.15 -11.91 13.51
CA LYS A 141 -8.51 -13.25 13.50
C LYS A 141 -6.99 -13.18 13.55
N LEU A 142 -6.41 -12.08 13.09
CA LEU A 142 -4.98 -11.81 13.16
C LEU A 142 -4.59 -10.97 14.37
N ARG A 143 -5.47 -10.71 15.34
CA ARG A 143 -5.12 -9.99 16.58
C ARG A 143 -4.73 -10.97 17.68
N THR A 144 -3.61 -11.65 17.50
CA THR A 144 -2.94 -12.42 18.58
C THR A 144 -1.85 -11.56 19.22
N ARG A 145 -1.34 -11.93 20.42
CA ARG A 145 -0.21 -11.20 21.05
C ARG A 145 0.98 -11.04 20.10
N THR A 146 1.24 -12.03 19.25
CA THR A 146 2.35 -12.06 18.28
C THR A 146 2.10 -11.29 16.99
N SER A 147 0.87 -10.86 16.71
CA SER A 147 0.49 -10.18 15.46
C SER A 147 -0.25 -8.85 15.66
N ALA A 148 -0.28 -8.34 16.90
CA ALA A 148 -0.89 -7.06 17.26
C ALA A 148 -0.30 -5.86 16.48
N GLY A 149 0.98 -5.96 16.09
CA GLY A 149 1.68 -4.96 15.28
C GLY A 149 1.19 -4.87 13.83
N ALA A 150 0.60 -5.93 13.26
CA ALA A 150 0.26 -5.98 11.83
C ALA A 150 -0.72 -4.88 11.43
N SER A 151 -1.81 -4.70 12.20
CA SER A 151 -2.82 -3.67 11.87
C SER A 151 -2.26 -2.25 11.99
N HIS A 152 -1.40 -1.99 12.98
CA HIS A 152 -0.76 -0.69 13.14
C HIS A 152 0.22 -0.41 12.02
N GLY A 153 1.08 -1.40 11.71
CA GLY A 153 2.03 -1.29 10.60
C GLY A 153 1.34 -1.02 9.27
N ALA A 154 0.26 -1.73 8.98
CA ALA A 154 -0.46 -1.58 7.73
C ALA A 154 -1.19 -0.23 7.62
N ASN A 155 -1.69 0.28 8.73
CA ASN A 155 -2.28 1.63 8.79
C ASN A 155 -1.22 2.71 8.58
N LEU A 156 0.00 2.52 9.12
CA LEU A 156 1.12 3.43 8.88
C LEU A 156 1.59 3.41 7.41
N LEU A 157 1.58 2.26 6.75
CA LEU A 157 1.85 2.17 5.31
C LEU A 157 0.79 2.92 4.48
N LEU A 158 -0.49 2.78 4.83
CA LEU A 158 -1.58 3.53 4.18
C LEU A 158 -1.46 5.04 4.44
N ALA A 159 -1.09 5.44 5.67
CA ALA A 159 -0.82 6.83 6.01
C ALA A 159 0.38 7.37 5.24
N SER A 160 1.45 6.58 5.07
CA SER A 160 2.64 6.96 4.30
C SER A 160 2.32 7.26 2.83
N GLU A 161 1.53 6.40 2.16
CA GLU A 161 1.10 6.67 0.78
C GLU A 161 0.21 7.91 0.71
N SER A 162 -0.67 8.11 1.70
CA SER A 162 -1.53 9.30 1.78
C SER A 162 -0.72 10.59 1.96
N LEU A 163 0.30 10.57 2.82
CA LEU A 163 1.22 11.69 3.06
C LEU A 163 2.13 11.94 1.83
N THR A 164 2.56 10.88 1.15
CA THR A 164 3.31 10.98 -0.10
C THR A 164 2.48 11.68 -1.17
N TYR A 165 1.19 11.35 -1.28
CA TYR A 165 0.29 12.06 -2.18
C TYR A 165 0.03 13.50 -1.71
N LEU A 166 -0.23 13.72 -0.42
CA LEU A 166 -0.42 15.07 0.15
C LEU A 166 0.77 15.99 -0.14
N ARG A 167 2.00 15.48 -0.08
CA ARG A 167 3.19 16.23 -0.43
C ARG A 167 3.13 16.78 -1.87
N THR A 168 2.58 16.03 -2.82
CA THR A 168 2.42 16.50 -4.21
C THR A 168 1.45 17.69 -4.32
N LEU A 169 0.55 17.84 -3.35
CA LEU A 169 -0.42 18.94 -3.28
C LEU A 169 0.16 20.18 -2.58
N LEU A 170 1.12 19.98 -1.69
CA LEU A 170 1.77 21.05 -0.93
C LEU A 170 2.92 21.72 -1.70
N GLU A 171 3.34 21.16 -2.84
CA GLU A 171 4.40 21.71 -3.70
C GLU A 171 5.67 22.11 -2.91
N ALA A 172 6.39 23.16 -3.30
CA ALA A 172 7.67 23.56 -2.67
C ALA A 172 7.50 24.31 -1.33
N THR A 173 6.39 24.12 -0.61
CA THR A 173 6.15 24.78 0.68
C THR A 173 7.04 24.20 1.80
N PRO A 174 7.33 24.96 2.87
CA PRO A 174 8.04 24.45 4.05
C PRO A 174 7.39 23.18 4.64
N GLN A 175 6.06 23.11 4.60
CA GLN A 175 5.26 21.99 5.10
C GLN A 175 5.51 20.71 4.29
N ALA A 176 5.83 20.80 3.01
CA ALA A 176 6.11 19.64 2.16
C ALA A 176 7.32 18.81 2.64
N LYS A 177 8.33 19.45 3.25
CA LYS A 177 9.46 18.75 3.87
C LYS A 177 9.05 17.98 5.12
N ALA A 178 8.25 18.60 5.99
CA ALA A 178 7.74 17.92 7.19
C ALA A 178 6.87 16.71 6.83
N VAL A 179 5.97 16.86 5.83
CA VAL A 179 5.14 15.77 5.31
C VAL A 179 5.98 14.66 4.68
N ALA A 180 7.09 15.00 4.00
CA ALA A 180 8.02 14.00 3.47
C ALA A 180 8.65 13.13 4.57
N TYR A 181 9.12 13.75 5.66
CA TYR A 181 9.70 13.02 6.78
C TYR A 181 8.65 12.18 7.52
N ALA A 182 7.44 12.70 7.71
CA ALA A 182 6.34 11.94 8.28
C ALA A 182 5.97 10.72 7.42
N ALA A 183 5.92 10.89 6.09
CA ALA A 183 5.67 9.80 5.15
C ALA A 183 6.76 8.72 5.25
N LEU A 184 8.03 9.10 5.30
CA LEU A 184 9.15 8.17 5.41
C LEU A 184 9.15 7.44 6.76
N GLY A 185 8.91 8.15 7.87
CA GLY A 185 8.82 7.55 9.21
C GLY A 185 7.68 6.55 9.31
N ALA A 186 6.49 6.92 8.81
CA ALA A 186 5.35 6.01 8.75
C ALA A 186 5.63 4.78 7.85
N GLN A 187 6.36 4.96 6.75
CA GLN A 187 6.76 3.84 5.89
C GLN A 187 7.67 2.88 6.64
N VAL A 188 8.74 3.37 7.26
CA VAL A 188 9.77 2.54 7.92
C VAL A 188 9.16 1.78 9.10
N LEU A 189 8.44 2.49 9.98
CA LEU A 189 7.76 1.86 11.11
C LEU A 189 6.66 0.90 10.65
N GLY A 190 5.95 1.25 9.57
CA GLY A 190 4.93 0.41 8.96
C GLY A 190 5.49 -0.92 8.46
N GLN A 191 6.60 -0.87 7.71
CA GLN A 191 7.32 -2.06 7.23
C GLN A 191 7.81 -2.91 8.40
N PHE A 192 8.47 -2.29 9.39
CA PHE A 192 9.01 -2.98 10.56
C PHE A 192 7.92 -3.76 11.32
N LEU A 193 6.81 -3.09 11.66
CA LEU A 193 5.71 -3.72 12.40
C LEU A 193 5.02 -4.82 11.61
N LEU A 194 4.94 -4.71 10.27
CA LEU A 194 4.35 -5.76 9.44
C LEU A 194 5.25 -6.99 9.36
N VAL A 195 6.55 -6.78 9.14
CA VAL A 195 7.53 -7.87 9.08
C VAL A 195 7.61 -8.57 10.43
N ASP A 196 7.72 -7.83 11.53
CA ASP A 196 7.71 -8.42 12.87
C ASP A 196 6.43 -9.24 13.07
N ALA A 197 5.23 -8.67 12.87
CA ALA A 197 3.99 -9.43 13.03
C ALA A 197 3.88 -10.65 12.08
N LEU A 198 4.54 -10.64 10.92
CA LEU A 198 4.56 -11.73 9.95
C LEU A 198 5.63 -12.79 10.22
N PHE A 199 6.69 -12.51 10.94
CA PHE A 199 7.80 -13.46 11.12
C PHE A 199 8.22 -13.66 12.57
N HIS A 200 7.60 -12.94 13.50
CA HIS A 200 7.80 -13.16 14.92
C HIS A 200 7.34 -14.57 15.29
N THR A 201 8.30 -15.38 15.72
CA THR A 201 8.05 -16.74 16.22
C THR A 201 7.99 -16.61 17.74
N PRO A 202 6.87 -16.96 18.40
CA PRO A 202 6.82 -16.90 19.85
C PRO A 202 7.90 -17.83 20.41
N ARG A 203 8.78 -17.29 21.27
CA ARG A 203 9.63 -18.14 22.11
C ARG A 203 8.70 -18.91 23.04
N ARG A 204 8.75 -20.24 22.94
CA ARG A 204 8.14 -21.16 23.89
C ARG A 204 8.85 -21.07 25.23
#